data_AF-A0A661ZQ64-F1
#
_entry.id   AF-A0A661ZQ64-F1
#
_cell.length_a   1.000
_cell.length_b   1.000
_cell.length_c   1.000
_cell.angle_alpha   90.00
_cell.angle_beta   90.00
_cell.angle_gamma   90.00
#
_symmetry.space_group_name_H-M   'P 1'
#
loop_
_entity.id
_entity.type
_entity.pdbx_description
1 polymer ?
#
loop_
_entity_poly.entity_id
_entity_poly.type
_entity_poly.pdbx_seq_one_letter_code
_entity_poly.pdbx_strand_id
1 'polypeptide(L)'
;MILLFTLPAVRSMDGLPLGWADYLLAALIIALIVVETLADQQQWNYHKEKKKVQAAGGELPDKYKKGFVHTGLWGLVRHPNYAAEQAIWIVFYFFSVAATGIWLNWSVMGAILLVLLFWGSSSLSESISKGKYPDYAEYLKRVPRFIPFRF
;
A
#
# COMPACT_ATOMS: atom_id res chain seq x y z
N MET A 1 14.58 6.68 9.75
CA MET A 1 13.31 6.09 9.26
C MET A 1 13.23 4.59 9.55
N ILE A 2 14.25 3.80 9.17
CA ILE A 2 14.25 2.33 9.40
C ILE A 2 14.07 1.96 10.88
N LEU A 3 14.75 2.68 11.78
CA LEU A 3 14.64 2.45 13.23
C LEU A 3 13.24 2.76 13.80
N LEU A 4 12.45 3.64 13.17
CA LEU A 4 11.21 4.13 13.77
C LEU A 4 10.05 3.16 13.60
N PHE A 5 10.06 2.33 12.57
CA PHE A 5 9.03 1.30 12.40
C PHE A 5 9.29 0.03 13.21
N THR A 6 10.49 -0.15 13.77
CA THR A 6 10.80 -1.27 14.67
C THR A 6 10.47 -0.96 16.14
N LEU A 7 10.07 0.28 16.45
CA LEU A 7 9.72 0.70 17.81
C LEU A 7 8.61 -0.14 18.48
N PRO A 8 7.58 -0.65 17.77
CA PRO A 8 6.60 -1.54 18.38
C PRO A 8 7.23 -2.81 18.94
N ALA A 9 8.25 -3.35 18.28
CA ALA A 9 8.99 -4.53 18.77
C ALA A 9 9.76 -4.19 20.05
N VAL A 10 10.46 -3.04 20.08
CA VAL A 10 11.17 -2.57 21.27
C VAL A 10 10.21 -2.38 22.44
N ARG A 11 9.03 -1.79 22.19
CA ARG A 11 8.02 -1.58 23.22
C ARG A 11 7.44 -2.90 23.77
N SER A 12 7.54 -3.99 23.02
CA SER A 12 6.97 -5.30 23.35
C SER A 12 7.95 -6.25 24.05
N MET A 13 9.23 -5.88 24.23
CA MET A 13 10.29 -6.78 24.74
C MET A 13 10.02 -7.35 26.14
N ASP A 14 9.35 -6.58 27.01
CA ASP A 14 8.92 -7.01 28.35
C ASP A 14 7.39 -7.11 28.45
N GLY A 15 6.77 -7.51 27.33
CA GLY A 15 5.32 -7.58 27.19
C GLY A 15 4.67 -8.76 27.90
N LEU A 16 3.35 -8.75 27.90
CA LEU A 16 2.52 -9.89 28.27
C LEU A 16 2.86 -11.12 27.40
N PRO A 17 2.63 -12.35 27.91
CA PRO A 17 2.74 -13.56 27.10
C PRO A 17 1.86 -13.50 25.85
N LEU A 18 2.24 -14.25 24.81
CA LEU A 18 1.48 -14.34 23.58
C LEU A 18 0.01 -14.72 23.84
N GLY A 19 -0.90 -13.90 23.30
CA GLY A 19 -2.33 -14.09 23.37
C GLY A 19 -2.96 -14.33 22.00
N TRP A 20 -4.28 -14.56 21.99
CA TRP A 20 -5.05 -14.71 20.75
C TRP A 20 -4.96 -13.48 19.84
N ALA A 21 -4.78 -12.29 20.42
CA ALA A 21 -4.65 -11.03 19.69
C ALA A 21 -3.40 -11.04 18.80
N ASP A 22 -2.27 -11.59 19.24
CA ASP A 22 -1.04 -11.68 18.46
C ASP A 22 -1.23 -12.55 17.21
N TYR A 23 -1.93 -13.68 17.35
CA TYR A 23 -2.25 -14.55 16.22
C TYR A 23 -3.19 -13.87 15.22
N LEU A 24 -4.18 -13.12 15.71
CA LEU A 24 -5.07 -12.34 14.85
C LEU A 24 -4.31 -11.25 14.08
N LEU A 25 -3.45 -10.49 14.76
CA LEU A 25 -2.61 -9.46 14.14
C LEU A 25 -1.66 -10.06 13.10
N ALA A 26 -1.04 -11.20 13.41
CA ALA A 26 -0.18 -11.92 12.46
C ALA A 26 -0.96 -12.39 11.22
N ALA A 27 -2.16 -12.94 11.39
CA ALA A 27 -3.03 -13.34 10.27
C ALA A 27 -3.44 -12.14 9.41
N LEU A 28 -3.73 -10.98 10.03
CA LEU A 28 -4.01 -9.74 9.31
C LEU A 28 -2.82 -9.25 8.49
N ILE A 29 -1.59 -9.30 9.04
CA ILE A 29 -0.38 -8.95 8.29
C ILE A 29 -0.21 -9.87 7.08
N ILE A 30 -0.38 -11.19 7.25
CA ILE A 30 -0.28 -12.14 6.12
C ILE A 30 -1.32 -11.82 5.04
N ALA A 31 -2.56 -11.54 5.42
CA ALA A 31 -3.60 -11.15 4.47
C ALA A 31 -3.23 -9.86 3.71
N LEU A 32 -2.67 -8.87 4.40
CA LEU A 32 -2.22 -7.62 3.78
C LEU A 32 -1.04 -7.82 2.82
N ILE A 33 -0.07 -8.65 3.18
CA ILE A 33 1.05 -9.03 2.30
C ILE A 33 0.52 -9.69 1.02
N VAL A 34 -0.50 -10.55 1.13
CA VAL A 34 -1.15 -11.15 -0.05
C VAL A 34 -1.78 -10.06 -0.93
N VAL A 35 -2.50 -9.10 -0.34
CA VAL A 35 -3.08 -7.98 -1.09
C VAL A 35 -2.01 -7.15 -1.80
N GLU A 36 -0.93 -6.80 -1.10
CA GLU A 36 0.21 -6.07 -1.66
C GLU A 36 0.85 -6.84 -2.82
N THR A 37 1.12 -8.13 -2.62
CA THR A 37 1.71 -9.01 -3.64
C THR A 37 0.82 -9.08 -4.88
N LEU A 38 -0.50 -9.19 -4.71
CA LEU A 38 -1.45 -9.19 -5.83
C LEU A 38 -1.48 -7.84 -6.57
N ALA A 39 -1.42 -6.73 -5.84
CA ALA A 39 -1.37 -5.39 -6.42
C ALA A 39 -0.12 -5.18 -7.27
N ASP A 40 1.04 -5.55 -6.74
CA ASP A 40 2.33 -5.45 -7.44
C ASP A 40 2.38 -6.38 -8.64
N GLN A 41 1.87 -7.62 -8.51
CA GLN A 41 1.82 -8.56 -9.63
C GLN A 41 0.92 -8.05 -10.76
N GLN A 42 -0.21 -7.41 -10.44
CA GLN A 42 -1.07 -6.76 -11.45
C GLN A 42 -0.31 -5.66 -12.20
N GLN A 43 0.41 -4.80 -11.48
CA GLN A 43 1.20 -3.72 -12.08
C GLN A 43 2.38 -4.26 -12.91
N TRP A 44 3.08 -5.27 -12.41
CA TRP A 44 4.19 -5.93 -13.10
C TRP A 44 3.72 -6.56 -14.42
N ASN A 45 2.67 -7.38 -14.37
CA ASN A 45 2.10 -8.02 -15.56
C ASN A 45 1.64 -6.98 -16.58
N TYR A 46 1.04 -5.88 -16.13
CA TYR A 46 0.62 -4.80 -17.00
C TYR A 46 1.81 -4.21 -17.78
N HIS A 47 2.87 -3.82 -17.07
CA HIS A 47 4.02 -3.18 -17.70
C HIS A 47 4.88 -4.14 -18.51
N LYS A 48 4.97 -5.41 -18.11
CA LYS A 48 5.67 -6.45 -18.86
C LYS A 48 5.04 -6.67 -20.23
N GLU A 49 3.73 -6.87 -20.29
CA GLU A 49 3.03 -7.09 -21.55
C GLU A 49 3.02 -5.81 -22.42
N LYS A 50 2.81 -4.64 -21.82
CA LYS A 50 2.92 -3.36 -22.54
C LYS A 50 4.28 -3.21 -23.24
N LYS A 51 5.38 -3.46 -22.52
CA LYS A 51 6.74 -3.38 -23.09
C LYS A 51 6.96 -4.42 -24.18
N LYS A 52 6.45 -5.65 -24.01
CA LYS A 52 6.56 -6.72 -25.01
C LYS A 52 5.88 -6.34 -26.33
N VAL A 53 4.67 -5.82 -26.28
CA VAL A 53 3.93 -5.39 -27.49
C VAL A 53 4.64 -4.23 -28.18
N GLN A 54 5.11 -3.24 -27.40
CA GLN A 54 5.86 -2.10 -27.94
C GLN A 54 7.16 -2.54 -28.63
N ALA A 55 7.89 -3.49 -28.05
CA ALA A 55 9.13 -4.03 -28.64
C ALA A 55 8.86 -4.82 -29.94
N ALA A 56 7.71 -5.45 -30.07
CA ALA A 56 7.30 -6.15 -31.28
C ALA A 56 6.79 -5.21 -32.40
N GLY A 57 6.69 -3.90 -32.14
CA GLY A 57 6.14 -2.92 -33.09
C GLY A 57 4.64 -3.06 -33.36
N GLY A 58 3.92 -3.83 -32.55
CA GLY A 58 2.49 -4.06 -32.69
C GLY A 58 1.64 -2.92 -32.10
N GLU A 59 0.38 -2.83 -32.52
CA GLU A 59 -0.59 -1.94 -31.88
C GLU A 59 -0.85 -2.37 -30.44
N LEU A 60 -0.83 -1.42 -29.50
CA LEU A 60 -1.16 -1.66 -28.11
C LEU A 60 -2.65 -2.04 -27.97
N PRO A 61 -2.99 -3.20 -27.38
CA PRO A 61 -4.38 -3.51 -27.06
C PRO A 61 -5.01 -2.42 -26.18
N ASP A 62 -6.32 -2.21 -26.29
CA ASP A 62 -7.04 -1.12 -25.60
C ASP A 62 -6.77 -1.06 -24.09
N LYS A 63 -6.62 -2.22 -23.45
CA LYS A 63 -6.24 -2.35 -22.04
C LYS A 63 -4.96 -1.58 -21.70
N TYR A 64 -3.99 -1.52 -22.60
CA TYR A 64 -2.68 -0.90 -22.40
C TYR A 64 -2.55 0.53 -22.95
N LYS A 65 -3.54 0.99 -23.73
CA LYS A 65 -3.53 2.31 -24.39
C LYS A 65 -3.43 3.46 -23.39
N LYS A 66 -4.09 3.34 -22.23
CA LYS A 66 -4.02 4.36 -21.15
C LYS A 66 -2.63 4.51 -20.54
N GLY A 67 -1.78 3.49 -20.69
CA GLY A 67 -0.38 3.57 -20.30
C GLY A 67 -0.07 3.28 -18.82
N PHE A 68 -1.09 3.18 -17.96
CA PHE A 68 -1.02 2.82 -16.54
C PHE A 68 -2.09 1.76 -16.18
N VAL A 69 -1.86 0.99 -15.13
CA VAL A 69 -2.81 -0.03 -14.66
C VAL A 69 -4.01 0.65 -13.98
N HIS A 70 -5.24 0.23 -14.32
CA HIS A 70 -6.47 0.89 -13.86
C HIS A 70 -7.63 -0.10 -13.63
N THR A 71 -7.32 -1.40 -13.52
CA THR A 71 -8.27 -2.50 -13.38
C THR A 71 -7.84 -3.41 -12.25
N GLY A 72 -8.73 -4.26 -11.74
CA GLY A 72 -8.44 -5.09 -10.57
C GLY A 72 -8.40 -4.23 -9.30
N LEU A 73 -7.38 -4.43 -8.47
CA LEU A 73 -7.22 -3.65 -7.22
C LEU A 73 -7.00 -2.16 -7.50
N TRP A 74 -6.31 -1.86 -8.61
CA TRP A 74 -6.08 -0.51 -9.10
C TRP A 74 -7.36 0.16 -9.65
N GLY A 75 -8.46 -0.59 -9.85
CA GLY A 75 -9.76 0.00 -10.14
C GLY A 75 -10.51 0.46 -8.87
N LEU A 76 -10.14 -0.08 -7.72
CA LEU A 76 -10.79 0.18 -6.43
C LEU A 76 -10.10 1.31 -5.66
N VAL A 77 -8.77 1.29 -5.63
CA VAL A 77 -7.94 2.33 -5.02
C VAL A 77 -6.73 2.61 -5.91
N ARG A 78 -6.19 3.82 -5.86
CA ARG A 78 -5.14 4.24 -6.81
C ARG A 78 -3.77 3.69 -6.50
N HIS A 79 -3.50 3.35 -5.23
CA HIS A 79 -2.24 2.75 -4.78
C HIS A 79 -2.55 1.60 -3.81
N PRO A 80 -3.07 0.46 -4.30
CA PRO A 80 -3.46 -0.67 -3.45
C PRO A 80 -2.28 -1.28 -2.68
N ASN A 81 -1.09 -1.30 -3.29
CA ASN A 81 0.14 -1.71 -2.61
C ASN A 81 0.51 -0.74 -1.47
N TYR A 82 0.48 0.57 -1.70
CA TYR A 82 0.78 1.54 -0.65
C TYR A 82 -0.27 1.52 0.47
N ALA A 83 -1.53 1.24 0.15
CA ALA A 83 -2.58 1.08 1.15
C ALA A 83 -2.34 -0.17 2.02
N ALA A 84 -1.98 -1.30 1.39
CA ALA A 84 -1.63 -2.52 2.10
C ALA A 84 -0.41 -2.32 3.00
N GLU A 85 0.65 -1.71 2.49
CA GLU A 85 1.87 -1.42 3.24
C GLU A 85 1.61 -0.49 4.44
N GLN A 86 0.87 0.61 4.24
CA GLN A 86 0.44 1.47 5.35
C GLN A 86 -0.35 0.69 6.41
N ALA A 87 -1.25 -0.20 5.99
CA ALA A 87 -2.02 -1.03 6.90
C ALA A 87 -1.14 -2.05 7.65
N ILE A 88 -0.13 -2.65 7.01
CA ILE A 88 0.82 -3.57 7.66
C ILE A 88 1.49 -2.87 8.82
N TRP A 89 1.96 -1.64 8.63
CA TRP A 89 2.64 -0.89 9.69
C TRP A 89 1.71 -0.42 10.80
N ILE A 90 0.46 -0.10 10.49
CA ILE A 90 -0.56 0.19 11.50
C ILE A 90 -0.88 -1.08 12.31
N VAL A 91 -1.05 -2.23 11.66
CA VAL A 91 -1.27 -3.52 12.34
C VAL A 91 -0.05 -3.91 13.17
N PHE A 92 1.17 -3.66 12.66
CA PHE A 92 2.41 -3.90 13.39
C PHE A 92 2.49 -3.10 14.69
N TYR A 93 2.01 -1.85 14.68
CA TYR A 93 1.90 -1.04 15.90
C TYR A 93 1.01 -1.71 16.96
N PHE A 94 -0.08 -2.37 16.57
CA PHE A 94 -0.99 -3.02 17.51
C PHE A 94 -0.37 -4.21 18.26
N PHE A 95 0.74 -4.79 17.82
CA PHE A 95 1.50 -5.74 18.65
C PHE A 95 2.00 -5.09 19.94
N SER A 96 2.43 -3.82 19.88
CA SER A 96 2.81 -3.08 21.09
C SER A 96 1.62 -2.85 22.03
N VAL A 97 0.41 -2.71 21.48
CA VAL A 97 -0.81 -2.55 22.26
C VAL A 97 -1.19 -3.88 22.91
N ALA A 98 -1.16 -4.98 22.15
CA ALA A 98 -1.44 -6.32 22.65
C ALA A 98 -0.46 -6.72 23.77
N ALA A 99 0.83 -6.46 23.56
CA ALA A 99 1.88 -6.77 24.52
C ALA A 99 1.81 -5.95 25.81
N THR A 100 1.18 -4.77 25.81
CA THR A 100 1.30 -3.83 26.94
C THR A 100 -0.03 -3.41 27.55
N GLY A 101 -1.15 -3.63 26.86
CA GLY A 101 -2.47 -3.10 27.20
C GLY A 101 -2.61 -1.58 26.98
N ILE A 102 -1.55 -0.87 26.59
CA ILE A 102 -1.54 0.58 26.41
C ILE A 102 -1.86 0.92 24.95
N TRP A 103 -3.08 1.39 24.73
CA TRP A 103 -3.61 1.73 23.41
C TRP A 103 -2.84 2.82 22.66
N LEU A 104 -2.35 3.83 23.39
CA LEU A 104 -1.56 4.92 22.80
C LEU A 104 -0.17 4.94 23.45
N ASN A 105 0.85 4.62 22.66
CA ASN A 105 2.23 4.67 23.11
C ASN A 105 3.14 5.27 22.02
N TRP A 106 4.35 5.66 22.42
CA TRP A 106 5.30 6.40 21.58
C TRP A 106 5.73 5.65 20.30
N SER A 107 5.57 4.33 20.25
CA SER A 107 5.94 3.53 19.08
C SER A 107 5.03 3.77 17.86
N VAL A 108 3.84 4.39 18.06
CA VAL A 108 2.91 4.78 16.97
C VAL A 108 3.56 5.72 15.96
N MET A 109 4.61 6.44 16.38
CA MET A 109 5.28 7.43 15.55
C MET A 109 5.90 6.81 14.30
N GLY A 110 6.30 5.53 14.35
CA GLY A 110 6.75 4.80 13.17
C GLY A 110 5.68 4.69 12.09
N ALA A 111 4.47 4.26 12.47
CA ALA A 111 3.35 4.11 11.54
C ALA A 111 2.90 5.48 10.98
N ILE A 112 2.82 6.51 11.82
CA ILE A 112 2.44 7.88 11.40
C ILE A 112 3.42 8.41 10.34
N LEU A 113 4.72 8.30 10.59
CA LEU A 113 5.74 8.80 9.65
C LEU A 113 5.72 8.05 8.32
N LEU A 114 5.46 6.75 8.34
CA LEU A 114 5.31 5.95 7.11
C LEU A 114 4.07 6.37 6.32
N VAL A 115 2.93 6.57 6.96
CA VAL A 115 1.72 7.07 6.29
C VAL A 115 1.97 8.43 5.62
N LEU A 116 2.64 9.35 6.33
CA LEU A 116 3.01 10.65 5.76
C LEU A 116 3.99 10.54 4.58
N LEU A 117 4.96 9.63 4.67
CA LEU A 117 5.89 9.35 3.58
C LEU A 117 5.14 8.84 2.34
N PHE A 118 4.25 7.86 2.50
CA PHE A 118 3.44 7.33 1.39
C PHE A 118 2.50 8.38 0.81
N TRP A 119 1.98 9.29 1.65
CA TRP A 119 1.19 10.43 1.19
C TRP A 119 2.00 11.36 0.29
N GLY A 120 3.21 11.72 0.70
CA GLY A 120 4.13 12.55 -0.11
C GLY A 120 4.55 11.84 -1.40
N SER A 121 4.98 10.58 -1.29
CA SER A 121 5.43 9.75 -2.42
C SER A 121 4.34 9.54 -3.48
N SER A 122 3.12 9.20 -3.05
CA SER A 122 1.97 9.04 -3.94
C SER A 122 1.59 10.36 -4.61
N SER A 123 1.65 11.49 -3.90
CA SER A 123 1.33 12.81 -4.48
C SER A 123 2.32 13.20 -5.57
N LEU A 124 3.62 12.95 -5.35
CA LEU A 124 4.65 13.16 -6.38
C LEU A 124 4.44 12.24 -7.58
N SER A 125 4.19 10.94 -7.33
CA SER A 125 3.95 9.94 -8.36
C SER A 125 2.71 10.24 -9.20
N GLU A 126 1.63 10.71 -8.57
CA GLU A 126 0.40 11.14 -9.24
C GLU A 126 0.63 12.39 -10.10
N SER A 127 1.42 13.35 -9.62
CA SER A 127 1.77 14.56 -10.37
C SER A 127 2.53 14.23 -11.66
N ILE A 128 3.55 13.37 -11.57
CA ILE A 128 4.31 12.88 -12.72
C ILE A 128 3.39 12.11 -13.68
N SER A 129 2.53 11.24 -13.16
CA SER A 129 1.62 10.42 -13.97
C SER A 129 0.59 11.28 -14.71
N LYS A 130 0.10 12.36 -14.08
CA LYS A 130 -0.81 13.32 -14.71
C LYS A 130 -0.15 14.07 -15.87
N GLY A 131 1.14 14.39 -15.76
CA GLY A 131 1.91 14.98 -16.87
C GLY A 131 2.19 14.01 -18.01
N LYS A 132 2.29 12.71 -17.72
CA LYS A 132 2.65 11.67 -18.69
C LYS A 132 1.45 11.06 -19.44
N TYR A 133 0.30 10.91 -18.77
CA TYR A 133 -0.85 10.17 -19.30
C TYR A 133 -2.11 11.05 -19.29
N PRO A 134 -2.68 11.39 -20.46
CA PRO A 134 -3.86 12.26 -20.57
C PRO A 134 -5.06 11.77 -19.75
N ASP A 135 -5.32 10.45 -19.78
CA ASP A 135 -6.48 9.83 -19.11
C ASP A 135 -6.32 9.74 -17.58
N TYR A 136 -5.13 10.03 -17.05
CA TYR A 136 -4.87 9.88 -15.61
C TYR A 136 -5.66 10.88 -14.78
N ALA A 137 -5.94 12.08 -15.33
CA ALA A 137 -6.77 13.07 -14.65
C ALA A 137 -8.20 12.57 -14.42
N GLU A 138 -8.78 11.81 -15.35
CA GLU A 138 -10.09 11.20 -15.16
C GLU A 138 -10.06 10.02 -14.18
N TYR A 139 -8.97 9.26 -14.19
CA TYR A 139 -8.76 8.19 -13.22
C TYR A 139 -8.70 8.72 -11.78
N LEU A 140 -7.98 9.82 -11.53
CA LEU A 140 -7.95 10.51 -10.23
C LEU A 140 -9.36 10.90 -9.74
N LYS A 141 -10.24 11.34 -10.65
CA LYS A 141 -11.63 11.72 -10.37
C LYS A 141 -12.54 10.54 -10.09
N ARG A 142 -12.17 9.31 -10.46
CA ARG A 142 -13.01 8.10 -10.35
C ARG A 142 -12.56 7.13 -9.27
N VAL A 143 -11.27 7.02 -9.01
CA VAL A 143 -10.72 6.03 -8.07
C VAL A 143 -10.10 6.76 -6.86
N PRO A 144 -10.45 6.41 -5.61
CA PRO A 144 -9.89 7.03 -4.39
C PRO A 144 -8.44 6.59 -4.12
N ARG A 145 -7.68 7.35 -3.32
CA ARG A 145 -6.22 7.16 -3.19
C ARG A 145 -5.82 5.86 -2.49
N PHE A 146 -6.31 5.66 -1.26
CA PHE A 146 -5.86 4.56 -0.37
C PHE A 146 -7.01 3.74 0.22
N ILE A 147 -8.15 4.36 0.49
CA ILE A 147 -9.32 3.71 1.07
C ILE A 147 -10.41 3.67 -0.01
N PRO A 148 -11.16 2.56 -0.19
CA PRO A 148 -12.16 2.42 -1.25
C PRO A 148 -13.38 3.35 -1.09
N PHE A 149 -13.46 4.13 -0.01
CA PHE A 149 -14.48 5.12 0.24
C PHE A 149 -14.01 6.52 -0.20
N ARG A 150 -14.90 7.27 -0.85
CA ARG A 150 -14.70 8.71 -1.08
C ARG A 150 -15.16 9.48 0.17
N PHE A 151 -14.29 10.34 0.68
CA PHE A 151 -14.65 11.45 1.57
C PHE A 151 -14.55 12.75 0.78
#